data_AF-Q7VMM0-F1
#
_entry.id   AF-Q7VMM0-F1
#
_cell.length_a   1.000
_cell.length_b   1.000
_cell.length_c   1.000
_cell.angle_alpha   90.00
_cell.angle_beta   90.00
_cell.angle_gamma   90.00
#
_symmetry.space_group_name_H-M   'P 1'
#
loop_
_entity.id
_entity.type
_entity.pdbx_description
1 polymer ?
#
loop_
_entity_poly.entity_id
_entity_poly.type
_entity_poly.pdbx_seq_one_letter_code
_entity_poly.pdbx_strand_id
1 'polypeptide(L)' 'MPTKHIETELWQQVEAKTVETIIQSKVMIKETDILQEIIKKGLEHITVEELKRYALQRKKDGNKQ' A
#
# COMPACT_ATOMS: atom_id res chain seq x y z
N MET A 1 0.45 11.43 -11.55
CA MET A 1 -0.31 10.34 -10.91
C MET A 1 0.43 9.89 -9.67
N PRO A 2 -0.25 9.57 -8.55
CA PRO A 2 0.38 9.05 -7.33
C PRO A 2 1.24 7.80 -7.60
N THR A 3 0.93 7.09 -8.68
CA THR A 3 1.62 5.92 -9.21
C THR A 3 3.08 6.13 -9.59
N LYS A 4 3.58 7.37 -9.77
CA LYS A 4 5.00 7.61 -10.06
C LYS A 4 5.93 7.40 -8.85
N HIS A 5 5.38 7.34 -7.64
CA HIS A 5 6.15 7.22 -6.39
C HIS A 5 5.80 5.96 -5.59
N ILE A 6 4.92 5.10 -6.12
CA ILE A 6 4.60 3.79 -5.55
C ILE A 6 5.43 2.76 -6.30
N GLU A 7 6.09 1.86 -5.57
CA GLU A 7 6.84 0.78 -6.19
C GLU A 7 5.91 -0.07 -7.08
N THR A 8 6.40 -0.47 -8.26
CA THR A 8 5.61 -1.20 -9.26
C THR A 8 4.93 -2.44 -8.69
N GLU A 9 5.63 -3.18 -7.82
CA GLU A 9 5.11 -4.39 -7.18
C GLU A 9 3.93 -4.08 -6.25
N LEU A 10 4.01 -3.00 -5.45
CA LEU A 10 2.91 -2.55 -4.61
C LEU A 10 1.71 -2.09 -5.44
N TRP A 11 1.96 -1.42 -6.57
CA TRP A 11 0.88 -1.01 -7.47
C TRP A 11 0.15 -2.21 -8.08
N GLN A 12 0.88 -3.23 -8.54
CA GLN A 12 0.31 -4.47 -9.06
C GLN A 12 -0.58 -5.19 -8.04
N GLN A 13 -0.21 -5.15 -6.75
CA GLN A 13 -1.04 -5.72 -5.68
C GLN A 13 -2.35 -4.94 -5.48
N VAL A 14 -2.32 -3.61 -5.62
CA VAL A 14 -3.53 -2.77 -5.56
C VAL A 14 -4.44 -3.05 -6.75
N GLU A 15 -3.87 -3.19 -7.96
CA GLU A 15 -4.62 -3.56 -9.17
C GLU A 15 -5.27 -4.94 -9.02
N ALA A 16 -4.52 -5.95 -8.56
CA ALA A 16 -5.04 -7.30 -8.33
C ALA A 16 -6.21 -7.31 -7.33
N LYS A 17 -6.08 -6.61 -6.20
CA LYS A 17 -7.16 -6.45 -5.21
C LYS A 17 -8.38 -5.74 -5.78
N THR A 18 -8.17 -4.76 -6.67
CA THR A 18 -9.26 -4.04 -7.33
C THR A 18 -10.06 -5.00 -8.22
N VAL A 19 -9.38 -5.76 -9.08
CA VAL A 19 -10.01 -6.76 -9.95
C VAL A 19 -10.76 -7.81 -9.13
N GLU A 20 -10.13 -8.34 -8.09
CA GLU A 20 -10.75 -9.31 -7.19
C GLU A 20 -12.03 -8.74 -6.54
N THR A 21 -11.96 -7.50 -6.05
CA THR A 21 -13.11 -6.83 -5.41
C THR A 21 -14.25 -6.62 -6.40
N ILE A 22 -13.97 -6.22 -7.63
CA ILE A 22 -14.99 -6.07 -8.69
C ILE A 22 -15.63 -7.43 -8.98
N ILE A 23 -14.84 -8.50 -9.09
CA ILE A 23 -15.35 -9.85 -9.37
C ILE A 23 -16.30 -10.33 -8.27
N GLN A 24 -15.92 -10.13 -7.00
CA GLN A 24 -16.69 -10.59 -5.84
C GLN A 24 -17.92 -9.72 -5.57
N SER A 25 -17.78 -8.40 -5.61
CA SER A 25 -18.87 -7.47 -5.29
C SER A 25 -19.84 -7.23 -6.44
N LYS A 26 -19.41 -7.50 -7.69
CA LYS A 26 -20.10 -7.08 -8.93
C LYS A 26 -20.28 -5.57 -9.06
N VAL A 27 -19.52 -4.79 -8.30
CA VAL A 27 -19.53 -3.33 -8.33
C VAL A 27 -18.25 -2.83 -8.99
N MET A 28 -18.40 -1.91 -9.94
CA MET A 28 -17.27 -1.21 -10.55
C MET A 28 -16.68 -0.24 -9.52
N ILE A 29 -15.40 -0.44 -9.18
CA ILE A 29 -14.64 0.41 -8.26
C ILE A 29 -13.31 0.78 -8.90
N LYS A 30 -12.82 1.99 -8.63
CA LYS A 30 -11.54 2.46 -9.17
C LYS A 30 -10.38 2.00 -8.30
N GLU A 31 -9.21 1.84 -8.90
CA GLU A 31 -7.97 1.49 -8.19
C GLU A 31 -7.63 2.55 -7.14
N THR A 32 -7.96 3.83 -7.39
CA THR A 32 -7.77 4.92 -6.43
C THR A 32 -8.61 4.74 -5.17
N ASP A 33 -9.81 4.21 -5.30
CA ASP A 33 -10.73 4.03 -4.16
C ASP A 33 -10.25 2.87 -3.29
N ILE A 34 -9.81 1.78 -3.93
CA ILE A 34 -9.16 0.65 -3.24
C ILE A 34 -7.86 1.09 -2.55
N LEU A 35 -7.02 1.88 -3.22
CA LEU A 35 -5.80 2.42 -2.62
C LEU A 35 -6.11 3.26 -1.37
N GLN A 36 -7.10 4.16 -1.45
CA GLN A 36 -7.51 4.98 -0.30
C GLN A 36 -8.00 4.12 0.86
N GLU A 37 -8.81 3.10 0.59
CA GLU A 37 -9.33 2.20 1.62
C GLU A 37 -8.21 1.38 2.28
N ILE A 38 -7.24 0.90 1.50
CA ILE A 38 -6.05 0.19 2.02
C ILE A 38 -5.23 1.13 2.92
N ILE A 39 -4.96 2.36 2.48
CA ILE A 39 -4.21 3.35 3.26
C ILE A 39 -4.93 3.65 4.57
N LYS A 40 -6.25 3.87 4.50
CA LYS A 40 -7.06 4.17 5.68
C LYS A 40 -6.98 3.04 6.71
N LYS A 41 -7.18 1.79 6.30
CA LYS A 41 -7.01 0.63 7.18
C LYS A 41 -5.59 0.51 7.71
N GLY A 42 -4.60 0.77 6.85
CA GLY A 42 -3.20 0.83 7.26
C GLY A 42 -2.98 1.83 8.39
N LEU A 43 -3.50 3.06 8.27
CA LEU A 43 -3.39 4.11 9.28
C LEU A 43 -4.12 3.78 10.59
N GLU A 44 -5.22 3.04 10.53
CA GLU A 44 -5.99 2.61 11.71
C GLU A 44 -5.29 1.47 12.48
N HIS A 45 -4.60 0.56 11.78
CA HIS A 45 -4.00 -0.63 12.38
C HIS A 45 -2.50 -0.51 12.64
N ILE A 46 -1.80 0.37 11.93
CA ILE A 46 -0.35 0.49 12.07
C ILE A 46 0.02 1.14 13.40
N THR A 47 0.95 0.51 14.11
CA THR A 47 1.45 1.04 15.36
C THR A 47 2.69 1.91 15.15
N VAL A 48 2.94 2.81 16.10
CA VAL A 48 4.17 3.60 16.13
C VAL A 48 5.41 2.71 16.20
N GLU A 49 5.32 1.55 16.85
CA GLU A 49 6.44 0.60 16.94
C GLU A 49 6.80 -0.02 15.58
N GLU A 50 5.80 -0.38 14.78
CA GLU A 50 6.02 -0.90 13.42
C GLU A 50 6.64 0.17 12.53
N LEU A 51 6.16 1.41 12.60
CA LEU A 51 6.75 2.55 11.89
C LEU A 51 8.19 2.83 12.34
N LYS A 52 8.48 2.73 13.64
CA LYS A 52 9.85 2.85 14.18
C LYS A 52 10.75 1.74 13.63
N ARG A 53 10.28 0.48 13.61
CA ARG A 53 11.04 -0.65 13.05
C ARG A 53 11.35 -0.42 11.57
N TYR A 54 10.37 0.03 10.79
CA TYR A 54 10.56 0.38 9.39
C TYR A 54 11.62 1.49 9.19
N ALA A 55 11.52 2.57 9.96
CA ALA A 55 12.49 3.68 9.90
C ALA A 55 13.92 3.23 10.29
N LEU A 56 14.05 2.35 11.29
CA LEU A 56 15.34 1.80 11.71
C LEU A 56 15.94 0.84 10.68
N GLN A 57 15.12 0.05 9.99
CA GLN A 57 15.55 -0.82 8.89
C GLN A 57 16.09 0.01 7.72
N ARG A 58 15.32 1.03 7.28
CA ARG A 58 15.78 2.00 6.27
C ARG A 58 17.12 2.65 6.62
N LYS A 59 17.34 3.00 7.89
CA LYS A 59 18.63 3.57 8.34
C LYS A 59 19.80 2.57 8.27
N LYS A 60 19.55 1.27 8.51
CA LYS A 60 20.58 0.23 8.39
C LYS A 60 20.98 -0.03 6.93
N ASP A 61 20.03 0.05 6.01
CA ASP A 61 20.30 -0.16 4.58
C ASP A 61 21.06 1.03 3.95
N GLY A 62 20.82 2.25 4.44
CA GLY A 62 21.60 3.43 4.05
C GLY A 62 23.02 3.50 4.64
N ASN A 63 23.34 2.71 5.67
CA ASN A 63 24.66 2.66 6.31
C ASN A 63 25.58 1.55 5.75
N LYS A 64 25.10 0.82 4.73
CA LYS A 64 25.86 -0.20 3.99
C LYS A 64 26.37 0.31 2.63
N GLN A 65 26.23 1.60 2.34
CA GLN A 65 26.85 2.26 1.18
C GLN A 65 28.12 2.99 1.59
#